data_AF-A0A4P6FP22-F1
#
_entry.id   AF-A0A4P6FP22-F1
#
_cell.length_a   1.000
_cell.length_b   1.000
_cell.length_c   1.000
_cell.angle_alpha   90.00
_cell.angle_beta   90.00
_cell.angle_gamma   90.00
#
_symmetry.space_group_name_H-M   'P 1'
#
loop_
_entity.id
_entity.type
_entity.pdbx_description
1 polymer ?
#
loop_
_entity_poly.entity_id
_entity_poly.type
_entity_poly.pdbx_seq_one_letter_code
_entity_poly.pdbx_strand_id
1 'polypeptide(L)'
;MGDPVEAHAIANVVEQLVERYPTVSRERIEEIIAEETARTADAKVREYVPSLIEHAADERLREEAHPVDRTDSGGGGPVIVANDADHLDPIEVEQRSRNTGLLFGDLGGGSD
;
A
#
# COMPACT_ATOMS: atom_id res chain seq x y z
N MET A 1 -21.22 -27.09 -0.74
CA MET A 1 -21.38 -26.19 -1.90
C MET A 1 -21.15 -24.80 -1.37
N GLY A 2 -20.15 -24.09 -1.89
CA GLY A 2 -19.91 -22.69 -1.51
C GLY A 2 -21.10 -21.82 -1.89
N ASP A 3 -21.21 -20.65 -1.24
CA ASP A 3 -22.24 -19.67 -1.58
C ASP A 3 -22.00 -19.17 -3.03
N PRO A 4 -23.01 -19.26 -3.93
CA PRO A 4 -22.85 -18.79 -5.31
C PRO A 4 -22.49 -17.30 -5.41
N VAL A 5 -22.91 -16.47 -4.44
CA VAL A 5 -22.55 -15.05 -4.38
C VAL A 5 -21.06 -14.90 -4.10
N GLU A 6 -20.55 -15.67 -3.14
CA GLU A 6 -19.12 -15.68 -2.79
C GLU A 6 -18.27 -16.19 -3.97
N ALA A 7 -18.68 -17.27 -4.63
CA ALA A 7 -17.98 -17.81 -5.79
C ALA A 7 -17.90 -16.78 -6.93
N HIS A 8 -18.98 -16.02 -7.18
CA HIS A 8 -18.98 -14.94 -8.16
C HIS A 8 -18.08 -13.78 -7.74
N ALA A 9 -18.08 -13.41 -6.45
CA ALA A 9 -17.20 -12.38 -5.92
C ALA A 9 -15.72 -12.77 -6.06
N ILE A 10 -15.35 -14.01 -5.75
CA ILE A 10 -13.98 -14.52 -5.91
C ILE A 10 -13.58 -14.53 -7.41
N ALA A 11 -14.47 -14.94 -8.31
CA ALA A 11 -14.20 -14.89 -9.74
C ALA A 11 -13.93 -13.45 -10.23
N ASN A 12 -14.67 -12.46 -9.73
CA ASN A 12 -14.43 -11.05 -10.04
C ASN A 12 -13.06 -10.57 -9.51
N VAL A 13 -12.63 -11.03 -8.34
CA VAL A 13 -11.28 -10.75 -7.82
C VAL A 13 -10.20 -11.27 -8.76
N VAL A 14 -10.35 -12.47 -9.33
CA VAL A 14 -9.40 -13.02 -10.32
C VAL A 14 -9.28 -12.10 -11.52
N GLU A 15 -10.39 -11.66 -12.13
CA GLU A 15 -10.33 -10.75 -13.29
C GLU A 15 -9.63 -9.43 -12.94
N GLN A 16 -9.95 -8.87 -11.77
CA GLN A 16 -9.33 -7.64 -11.32
C GLN A 16 -7.82 -7.78 -11.10
N LEU A 17 -7.36 -8.92 -10.60
CA LEU A 17 -5.93 -9.18 -10.41
C LEU A 17 -5.21 -9.46 -11.72
N VAL A 18 -5.84 -10.19 -12.66
CA VAL A 18 -5.26 -10.44 -14.00
C VAL A 18 -4.99 -9.13 -14.73
N GLU A 19 -5.95 -8.22 -14.68
CA GLU A 19 -5.79 -6.89 -15.28
C GLU A 19 -4.81 -5.99 -14.51
N ARG A 20 -4.72 -6.13 -13.17
CA ARG A 20 -3.79 -5.35 -12.33
C ARG A 20 -2.34 -5.84 -12.43
N TYR A 21 -2.14 -7.13 -12.70
CA TYR A 21 -0.83 -7.78 -12.80
C TYR A 21 -0.68 -8.49 -14.15
N PRO A 22 -0.65 -7.75 -15.27
CA PRO A 22 -0.65 -8.35 -16.62
C PRO A 22 0.61 -9.16 -16.95
N THR A 23 1.68 -9.00 -16.18
CA THR A 23 2.92 -9.79 -16.32
C THR A 23 2.87 -11.13 -15.61
N VAL A 24 1.86 -11.36 -14.77
CA VAL A 24 1.62 -12.62 -14.08
C VAL A 24 0.58 -13.43 -14.85
N SER A 25 0.86 -14.70 -15.12
CA SER A 25 -0.08 -15.57 -15.82
C SER A 25 -1.36 -15.76 -15.01
N ARG A 26 -2.51 -15.86 -15.69
CA ARG A 26 -3.80 -16.12 -15.05
C ARG A 26 -3.77 -17.37 -14.16
N GLU A 27 -3.14 -18.45 -14.61
CA GLU A 27 -3.03 -19.70 -13.87
C GLU A 27 -2.33 -19.50 -12.51
N ARG A 28 -1.32 -18.63 -12.45
CA ARG A 28 -0.61 -18.30 -11.22
C ARG A 28 -1.49 -17.50 -10.26
N ILE A 29 -2.27 -16.55 -10.79
CA ILE A 29 -3.24 -15.79 -9.98
C ILE A 29 -4.31 -16.72 -9.42
N GLU A 30 -4.86 -17.62 -10.24
CA GLU A 30 -5.83 -18.62 -9.81
C GLU A 30 -5.28 -19.56 -8.73
N GLU A 31 -4.02 -19.98 -8.84
CA GLU A 31 -3.33 -20.77 -7.83
C GLU A 31 -3.26 -20.05 -6.48
N ILE A 32 -2.80 -18.79 -6.48
CA ILE A 32 -2.73 -17.97 -5.26
C ILE A 32 -4.13 -17.81 -4.64
N ILE A 33 -5.15 -17.51 -5.45
CA ILE A 33 -6.52 -17.36 -4.99
C ILE A 33 -7.07 -18.66 -4.41
N ALA A 34 -6.78 -19.81 -5.02
CA ALA A 34 -7.18 -21.11 -4.49
C ALA A 34 -6.53 -21.41 -3.13
N GLU A 35 -5.25 -21.08 -2.96
CA GLU A 35 -4.55 -21.20 -1.68
C GLU A 35 -5.16 -20.31 -0.59
N GLU A 36 -5.43 -19.03 -0.90
CA GLU A 36 -6.05 -18.12 0.07
C GLU A 36 -7.50 -18.50 0.38
N THR A 37 -8.25 -19.02 -0.60
CA THR A 37 -9.60 -19.56 -0.38
C THR A 37 -9.57 -20.71 0.62
N ALA A 38 -8.60 -21.62 0.50
CA ALA A 38 -8.43 -22.74 1.43
C ALA A 38 -8.07 -22.26 2.85
N ARG A 39 -7.21 -21.24 2.97
CA ARG A 39 -6.84 -20.65 4.27
C ARG A 39 -8.00 -19.97 4.97
N THR A 40 -8.96 -19.47 4.21
CA THR A 40 -10.12 -18.73 4.71
C THR A 40 -11.37 -19.61 4.88
N ALA A 41 -11.24 -20.93 4.69
CA ALA A 41 -12.36 -21.87 4.75
C ALA A 41 -13.12 -21.85 6.08
N ASP A 42 -12.41 -21.65 7.20
CA ASP A 42 -12.96 -21.63 8.56
C ASP A 42 -13.39 -20.23 9.05
N ALA A 43 -13.38 -19.22 8.18
CA ALA A 43 -13.76 -17.86 8.55
C ALA A 43 -15.24 -17.79 8.97
N LYS A 44 -15.48 -17.22 10.16
CA LYS A 44 -16.82 -17.12 10.77
C LYS A 44 -17.75 -16.17 10.01
N VAL A 45 -17.20 -15.16 9.34
CA VAL A 45 -17.96 -14.14 8.63
C VAL A 45 -17.59 -14.21 7.15
N ARG A 46 -18.45 -14.85 6.36
CA ARG A 46 -18.18 -15.17 4.93
C ARG A 46 -18.26 -13.95 4.01
N GLU A 47 -18.98 -12.89 4.41
CA GLU A 47 -19.15 -11.68 3.59
C GLU A 47 -17.83 -10.95 3.31
N TYR A 48 -16.83 -11.11 4.18
CA TYR A 48 -15.49 -10.51 4.03
C TYR A 48 -14.48 -11.44 3.38
N VAL A 49 -14.81 -12.71 3.14
CA VAL A 49 -13.89 -13.69 2.56
C VAL A 49 -13.31 -13.20 1.22
N PRO A 50 -14.11 -12.65 0.27
CA PRO A 50 -13.55 -12.14 -0.99
C PRO A 50 -12.52 -11.03 -0.79
N SER A 51 -12.78 -10.08 0.13
CA SER A 51 -11.85 -8.99 0.41
C SER A 51 -10.57 -9.46 1.10
N LEU A 52 -10.67 -10.45 2.01
CA LEU A 52 -9.49 -11.04 2.66
C LEU A 52 -8.61 -11.76 1.63
N ILE A 53 -9.23 -12.53 0.73
CA ILE A 53 -8.54 -13.22 -0.37
C ILE A 53 -7.87 -12.20 -1.29
N GLU A 54 -8.59 -11.13 -1.70
CA GLU A 54 -8.02 -10.08 -2.56
C GLU A 54 -6.80 -9.44 -1.91
N HIS A 55 -6.90 -9.02 -0.65
CA HIS A 55 -5.79 -8.36 0.05
C HIS A 55 -4.57 -9.29 0.18
N ALA A 56 -4.77 -10.53 0.61
CA ALA A 56 -3.67 -11.49 0.74
C ALA A 56 -3.02 -11.83 -0.61
N ALA A 57 -3.82 -11.98 -1.67
CA ALA A 57 -3.32 -12.22 -3.02
C ALA A 57 -2.57 -11.00 -3.57
N ASP A 58 -3.07 -9.78 -3.36
CA ASP A 58 -2.43 -8.54 -3.79
C ASP A 58 -1.07 -8.35 -3.11
N GLU A 59 -0.98 -8.60 -1.79
CA GLU A 59 0.29 -8.56 -1.05
C GLU A 59 1.32 -9.54 -1.63
N ARG A 60 0.92 -10.78 -1.90
CA ARG A 60 1.80 -11.80 -2.50
C ARG A 60 2.21 -11.43 -3.93
N LEU A 61 1.29 -10.92 -4.74
CA LEU A 61 1.57 -10.56 -6.14
C LEU A 61 2.53 -9.38 -6.23
N ARG A 62 2.52 -8.44 -5.28
CA ARG A 62 3.50 -7.34 -5.21
C ARG A 62 4.94 -7.81 -5.00
N GLU A 63 5.15 -9.00 -4.43
CA GLU A 63 6.47 -9.61 -4.30
C GLU A 63 6.94 -10.22 -5.64
N GLU A 64 6.02 -10.60 -6.52
CA GLU A 64 6.30 -11.26 -7.81
C GLU A 64 6.32 -10.26 -8.99
N ALA A 65 5.51 -9.21 -8.95
CA ALA A 65 5.34 -8.25 -10.05
C ALA A 65 4.90 -6.87 -9.55
N HIS A 66 5.18 -5.85 -10.38
CA HIS A 66 4.66 -4.51 -10.13
C HIS A 66 3.22 -4.38 -10.66
N PRO A 67 2.27 -3.91 -9.82
CA PRO A 67 0.92 -3.64 -10.29
C PRO A 67 0.94 -2.50 -11.30
N VAL A 68 0.08 -2.57 -12.31
CA VAL A 68 -0.17 -1.41 -13.18
C VAL A 68 -1.08 -0.43 -12.45
N ASP A 69 -0.68 0.85 -12.44
CA ASP A 69 -1.52 1.91 -11.88
C ASP A 69 -2.72 2.13 -12.80
N ARG A 70 -3.93 1.89 -12.29
CA ARG A 70 -5.17 2.00 -13.07
C ARG A 70 -5.71 3.43 -13.12
N THR A 71 -4.94 4.45 -12.75
CA THR A 71 -5.39 5.85 -12.77
C THR A 71 -5.70 6.39 -14.17
N ASP A 72 -5.32 5.72 -15.25
CA ASP A 72 -5.52 6.21 -16.61
C ASP A 72 -6.55 5.39 -17.41
N SER A 73 -7.84 5.56 -17.08
CA SER A 73 -8.93 5.50 -18.07
C SER A 73 -10.24 6.03 -17.50
N GLY A 74 -10.32 7.35 -17.33
CA GLY A 74 -11.58 8.09 -17.30
C GLY A 74 -12.14 8.42 -15.92
N GLY A 75 -11.74 9.58 -15.38
CA GLY A 75 -12.62 10.37 -14.51
C GLY A 75 -12.51 10.11 -13.00
N GLY A 76 -11.32 10.24 -12.44
CA GLY A 76 -11.14 10.47 -11.01
C GLY A 76 -9.75 11.03 -10.80
N GLY A 77 -9.63 12.32 -10.46
CA GLY A 77 -8.33 12.91 -10.12
C GLY A 77 -7.64 12.10 -9.02
N PRO A 78 -6.31 12.19 -8.89
CA PRO A 78 -5.57 11.38 -7.94
C PRO A 78 -6.09 11.65 -6.53
N VAL A 79 -6.72 10.64 -5.91
CA VAL A 79 -6.77 10.59 -4.46
C VAL A 79 -5.35 10.25 -4.05
N ILE A 80 -4.58 11.28 -3.73
CA ILE A 80 -3.30 11.12 -3.04
C ILE A 80 -3.64 10.50 -1.68
N VAL A 81 -3.60 9.17 -1.60
CA VAL A 81 -3.39 8.50 -0.33
C VAL A 81 -1.92 8.72 -0.03
N ALA A 82 -1.63 9.68 0.83
CA ALA A 82 -0.28 9.90 1.33
C ALA A 82 0.22 8.56 1.88
N ASN A 83 1.24 8.01 1.24
CA ASN A 83 2.08 7.01 1.86
C ASN A 83 2.83 7.76 2.99
N ASP A 84 2.49 7.48 4.25
CA ASP A 84 3.03 8.13 5.45
C ASP A 84 4.53 7.83 5.70
N ALA A 85 5.28 7.41 4.68
CA ALA A 85 6.69 7.05 4.77
C ALA A 85 7.64 7.99 4.01
N ASP A 86 7.15 8.94 3.19
CA ASP A 86 8.01 9.78 2.34
C ASP A 86 7.86 11.30 2.55
N HIS A 87 7.23 11.75 3.64
CA HIS A 87 7.27 13.16 4.03
C HIS A 87 8.56 13.53 4.78
N LEU A 88 9.65 13.66 4.02
CA LEU A 88 10.73 14.59 4.36
C LEU A 88 10.91 15.55 3.18
N ASP A 89 10.41 16.78 3.32
CA ASP A 89 10.60 17.84 2.34
C ASP A 89 12.10 18.15 2.16
N PRO A 90 12.66 18.17 0.92
CA PRO A 90 14.07 18.46 0.67
C PRO A 90 14.54 19.90 0.96
N ILE A 91 13.80 20.71 1.72
CA ILE A 91 14.14 22.14 1.97
C ILE A 91 14.86 22.36 3.31
N GLU A 92 15.09 21.33 4.13
CA GLU A 92 15.76 21.47 5.43
C GLU A 92 17.31 21.39 5.41
N VAL A 93 17.98 21.60 4.27
CA VAL A 93 19.47 21.54 4.22
C VAL A 93 20.17 22.91 4.25
N GLU A 94 19.46 24.05 4.20
CA GLU A 94 20.14 25.36 4.05
C GLU A 94 19.73 26.49 5.02
N GLN A 95 19.36 26.17 6.27
CA GLN A 95 19.28 27.17 7.35
C GLN A 95 20.40 27.06 8.41
N ARG A 96 21.45 26.27 8.13
CA ARG A 96 22.61 26.11 9.05
C ARG A 96 23.74 27.14 8.87
N SER A 97 23.55 28.19 8.07
CA SER A 97 24.61 29.17 7.78
C SER A 97 24.22 30.64 7.89
N ARG A 98 23.11 30.99 8.57
CA ARG A 98 22.81 32.40 8.88
C ARG A 98 22.56 32.62 10.36
N ASN A 99 23.67 32.81 11.05
CA ASN A 99 23.85 33.93 11.97
C ASN A 99 23.06 33.84 13.30
N THR A 100 23.37 32.83 14.10
CA THR A 100 23.26 32.90 15.56
C THR A 100 24.30 33.91 16.08
N GLY A 101 23.96 35.19 16.00
CA GLY A 101 24.77 36.30 16.51
C GLY A 101 24.18 36.97 17.75
N LEU A 102 23.23 36.34 18.44
CA LEU A 102 22.62 36.88 19.66
C LEU A 102 22.32 35.73 20.62
N LEU A 103 23.32 35.33 21.42
CA LEU A 103 23.07 34.69 22.70
C LEU A 103 23.77 35.49 23.80
N PHE A 104 22.91 36.13 24.58
CA PHE A 104 23.11 36.58 25.95
C PHE A 104 24.07 35.71 26.77
N GLY A 105 24.92 36.37 27.55
CA GLY A 105 25.21 35.97 28.93
C GLY A 105 26.48 35.15 29.15
N ASP A 106 27.62 35.82 29.28
CA ASP A 106 28.67 35.37 30.20
C ASP A 106 28.72 36.34 31.39
N LEU A 107 28.34 35.81 32.56
CA LEU A 107 28.49 36.42 33.87
C LEU A 107 29.70 35.75 34.53
N GLY A 108 30.81 36.47 34.72
CA GLY A 108 31.84 35.98 35.63
C GLY A 108 33.22 36.61 35.56
N GLY A 109 33.43 37.66 36.37
CA GLY A 109 34.60 37.68 37.27
C GLY A 109 35.89 38.39 36.82
N GLY A 110 36.22 39.47 37.55
CA GLY A 110 37.51 39.57 38.25
C GLY A 110 38.63 40.44 37.67
N SER A 111 38.95 41.52 38.42
CA SER A 111 40.31 42.08 38.69
C SER A 111 41.05 42.74 37.52
N ASP A 112 41.73 43.88 37.61
CA ASP A 112 42.30 44.71 38.69
C ASP A 112 42.36 46.16 38.18
#